data_AF-A0A4Y2RVG3-F1
#
_entry.id   AF-A0A4Y2RVG3-F1
#
_cell.length_a   1.000
_cell.length_b   1.000
_cell.length_c   1.000
_cell.angle_alpha   90.00
_cell.angle_beta   90.00
_cell.angle_gamma   90.00
#
_symmetry.space_group_name_H-M   'P 1'
#
loop_
_entity.id
_entity.type
_entity.pdbx_description
1 polymer ?
#
loop_
_entity_poly.entity_id
_entity_poly.type
_entity_poly.pdbx_seq_one_letter_code
_entity_poly.pdbx_strand_id
1 'polypeptide(L)'
;MHCHFILQIEEVLQDMIGAFFGAGSETVRLTVDWLILTTAVHQDVQKKVQEEIDNVIGTDRLPSWDERDKMPYTEATIMELMRWRTIVPINVLR
;
A
#
# COMPACT_ATOMS: atom_id res chain seq x y z
N MET A 1 42.27 -6.99 5.95
CA MET A 1 41.38 -5.98 6.56
C MET A 1 40.35 -5.45 5.56
N HIS A 2 40.74 -4.95 4.38
CA HIS A 2 39.81 -4.45 3.36
C HIS A 2 38.81 -5.50 2.80
N CYS A 3 39.27 -6.73 2.50
CA CYS A 3 38.41 -7.78 1.95
C CYS A 3 37.30 -8.21 2.94
N HIS A 4 37.62 -8.27 4.23
CA HIS A 4 36.65 -8.60 5.29
C HIS A 4 35.59 -7.50 5.48
N PHE A 5 35.97 -6.23 5.28
CA PHE A 5 35.06 -5.10 5.34
C PHE A 5 34.11 -5.07 4.13
N ILE A 6 34.59 -5.43 2.94
CA ILE A 6 33.76 -5.52 1.72
C ILE A 6 32.73 -6.64 1.85
N LEU A 7 33.14 -7.85 2.28
CA LEU A 7 32.22 -8.96 2.49
C LEU A 7 31.11 -8.64 3.51
N GLN A 8 31.45 -7.90 4.56
CA GLN A 8 30.46 -7.48 5.56
C GLN A 8 29.44 -6.47 5.00
N ILE A 9 29.83 -5.60 4.07
CA ILE A 9 28.88 -4.71 3.40
C ILE A 9 27.95 -5.50 2.47
N GLU A 10 28.47 -6.50 1.76
CA GLU A 10 27.66 -7.34 0.87
C GLU A 10 26.59 -8.13 1.63
N GLU A 11 26.94 -8.73 2.77
CA GLU A 11 25.98 -9.44 3.64
C GLU A 11 24.88 -8.50 4.14
N VAL A 12 25.24 -7.32 4.66
CA VAL A 12 24.26 -6.34 5.13
C VAL A 12 23.33 -5.88 4.01
N LEU A 13 23.86 -5.63 2.81
CA LEU A 13 23.04 -5.25 1.66
C LEU A 13 22.07 -6.37 1.26
N GLN A 14 22.51 -7.61 1.25
CA GLN A 14 21.66 -8.76 0.93
C GLN A 14 20.51 -8.89 1.94
N ASP A 15 20.81 -8.79 3.23
CA ASP A 15 19.80 -8.84 4.30
C ASP A 15 18.80 -7.68 4.19
N MET A 16 19.29 -6.46 3.94
CA MET A 16 18.43 -5.28 3.77
C MET A 16 17.51 -5.41 2.55
N ILE A 17 18.01 -5.93 1.43
CA ILE A 17 17.20 -6.16 0.23
C ILE A 17 16.11 -7.19 0.52
N GLY A 18 16.47 -8.31 1.15
CA GLY A 18 15.51 -9.34 1.53
C GLY A 18 14.41 -8.81 2.45
N ALA A 19 14.80 -8.06 3.49
CA ALA A 19 13.87 -7.46 4.43
C ALA A 19 12.94 -6.43 3.76
N PHE A 20 13.49 -5.53 2.94
CA PHE A 20 12.71 -4.49 2.27
C PHE A 20 11.73 -5.08 1.26
N PHE A 21 12.18 -6.04 0.46
CA PHE A 21 11.32 -6.73 -0.50
C PHE A 21 10.21 -7.51 0.19
N GLY A 22 10.55 -8.30 1.23
CA GLY A 22 9.54 -9.08 1.97
C GLY A 22 8.52 -8.19 2.67
N ALA A 23 8.97 -7.16 3.39
CA ALA A 23 8.09 -6.26 4.11
C ALA A 23 7.22 -5.41 3.17
N GLY A 24 7.73 -4.98 2.02
CA GLY A 24 7.01 -4.12 1.07
C GLY A 24 6.10 -4.89 0.09
N SER A 25 6.45 -6.12 -0.28
CA SER A 25 5.68 -6.88 -1.29
C SER A 25 4.40 -7.48 -0.71
N GLU A 26 4.53 -8.30 0.33
CA GLU A 26 3.40 -9.10 0.82
C GLU A 26 2.34 -8.23 1.49
N THR A 27 2.77 -7.20 2.22
CA THR A 27 1.85 -6.27 2.91
C THR A 27 1.00 -5.46 1.93
N VAL A 28 1.62 -4.92 0.87
CA VAL A 28 0.92 -4.16 -0.17
C VAL A 28 0.00 -5.08 -0.98
N ARG A 29 0.48 -6.27 -1.38
CA ARG A 29 -0.32 -7.27 -2.10
C ARG A 29 -1.62 -7.60 -1.36
N LEU A 30 -1.50 -7.99 -0.09
CA LEU A 30 -2.65 -8.35 0.74
C LEU A 30 -3.63 -7.18 0.91
N THR A 31 -3.13 -5.95 1.06
CA THR A 31 -3.97 -4.77 1.18
C THR A 31 -4.78 -4.52 -0.11
N VAL A 32 -4.15 -4.65 -1.28
CA VAL A 32 -4.82 -4.50 -2.58
C VAL A 32 -5.85 -5.61 -2.80
N ASP A 33 -5.52 -6.87 -2.46
CA ASP A 33 -6.46 -8.00 -2.54
C ASP A 33 -7.71 -7.73 -1.68
N TRP A 34 -7.51 -7.25 -0.45
CA TRP A 34 -8.63 -6.85 0.43
C TRP A 34 -9.42 -5.67 -0.11
N LEU A 35 -8.79 -4.69 -0.75
CA LEU A 35 -9.47 -3.55 -1.35
C LEU A 35 -10.41 -4.02 -2.48
N ILE A 36 -9.90 -4.86 -3.39
CA ILE A 36 -10.67 -5.41 -4.51
C ILE A 36 -11.85 -6.24 -3.98
N LEU A 37 -11.60 -7.14 -3.03
CA LEU A 37 -12.65 -7.97 -2.43
C LEU A 37 -13.71 -7.12 -1.71
N THR A 38 -13.28 -6.14 -0.92
CA THR A 38 -14.19 -5.31 -0.11
C THR A 38 -15.06 -4.42 -0.99
N THR A 39 -14.49 -3.82 -2.04
CA THR A 39 -15.24 -2.98 -2.98
C THR A 39 -16.20 -3.80 -3.84
N ALA A 40 -15.85 -5.03 -4.21
CA ALA A 40 -16.76 -5.95 -4.89
C ALA A 40 -18.00 -6.30 -4.04
N VAL A 41 -17.84 -6.39 -2.71
CA VAL A 41 -18.94 -6.64 -1.76
C VAL A 41 -19.73 -5.37 -1.42
N HIS A 42 -19.07 -4.23 -1.27
CA HIS A 42 -19.65 -2.94 -0.91
C HIS A 42 -19.68 -1.99 -2.11
N GLN A 43 -20.55 -2.30 -3.07
CA GLN A 43 -20.62 -1.57 -4.34
C GLN A 43 -21.03 -0.09 -4.18
N ASP A 44 -21.72 0.25 -3.09
CA ASP A 44 -22.07 1.63 -2.74
C ASP A 44 -20.84 2.46 -2.38
N VAL A 45 -19.89 1.87 -1.63
CA VAL A 45 -18.60 2.49 -1.32
C VAL A 45 -17.77 2.62 -2.59
N GLN A 46 -17.72 1.57 -3.42
CA GLN A 46 -16.99 1.59 -4.69
C GLN A 46 -17.47 2.71 -5.60
N LYS A 47 -18.80 2.88 -5.75
CA LYS A 47 -19.39 3.96 -6.56
C LYS A 47 -18.98 5.34 -6.05
N LYS A 48 -19.04 5.58 -4.74
CA LYS A 48 -18.63 6.87 -4.16
C LYS A 48 -17.14 7.18 -4.36
N VAL A 49 -16.28 6.17 -4.25
CA VAL A 49 -14.84 6.31 -4.56
C VAL A 49 -14.65 6.67 -6.03
N GLN A 50 -15.31 5.96 -6.94
CA GLN A 50 -15.24 6.25 -8.38
C GLN A 50 -15.78 7.64 -8.72
N GLU A 51 -16.92 8.03 -8.14
CA GLU A 51 -17.49 9.38 -8.30
C GLU A 51 -16.52 10.46 -7.83
N GLU A 52 -15.85 10.29 -6.68
CA GLU A 52 -14.84 11.25 -6.21
C GLU A 52 -13.64 11.34 -7.16
N ILE A 53 -13.12 10.19 -7.62
CA ILE A 53 -12.01 10.10 -8.58
C ILE A 53 -12.38 10.81 -9.89
N ASP A 54 -13.55 10.51 -10.45
CA ASP A 54 -14.02 11.09 -11.71
C ASP A 54 -14.23 12.61 -11.58
N ASN A 55 -14.71 13.08 -10.43
CA ASN A 55 -14.89 14.51 -10.17
C ASN A 55 -13.57 15.27 -10.02
N VAL A 56 -12.55 14.66 -9.42
CA VAL A 56 -11.26 15.33 -9.14
C VAL A 56 -10.29 15.24 -10.32
N ILE A 57 -10.23 14.09 -10.98
CA ILE A 57 -9.24 13.80 -12.02
C ILE A 57 -9.83 13.94 -13.42
N GLY A 58 -11.12 13.61 -13.59
CA GLY A 58 -11.76 13.42 -14.89
C GLY A 58 -11.45 12.05 -15.52
N THR A 59 -12.00 11.80 -16.71
CA THR A 59 -11.87 10.51 -17.41
C THR A 59 -10.72 10.46 -18.42
N ASP A 60 -10.03 11.58 -18.64
CA ASP A 60 -9.09 11.75 -19.76
C ASP A 60 -7.63 11.46 -19.38
N ARG A 61 -7.35 11.23 -18.09
CA ARG A 61 -6.00 10.99 -17.58
C ARG A 61 -5.98 10.08 -16.36
N LEU A 62 -4.79 9.57 -16.05
CA LEU A 62 -4.54 8.81 -14.83
C LEU A 62 -4.27 9.74 -13.63
N PRO A 63 -4.52 9.26 -12.39
CA PRO A 63 -4.18 9.98 -11.15
C PRO A 63 -2.67 10.25 -11.01
N SER A 64 -2.32 11.40 -10.43
CA SER A 64 -0.99 11.71 -9.91
C SER A 64 -1.04 11.91 -8.38
N TRP A 65 0.13 12.13 -7.76
CA TRP A 65 0.20 12.45 -6.34
C TRP A 65 -0.39 13.83 -5.99
N ASP A 66 -0.54 14.74 -6.96
CA ASP A 66 -1.02 16.11 -6.75
C ASP A 66 -2.52 16.16 -6.39
N GLU A 67 -3.25 15.08 -6.66
CA GLU A 67 -4.68 14.96 -6.37
C GLU A 67 -4.99 14.32 -5.03
N ARG A 68 -4.00 13.73 -4.33
CA ARG A 68 -4.25 12.94 -3.12
C ARG A 68 -5.06 13.70 -2.08
N ASP A 69 -4.66 14.94 -1.79
CA ASP A 69 -5.32 15.77 -0.77
C ASP A 69 -6.74 16.23 -1.18
N LYS A 70 -7.11 16.05 -2.44
CA LYS A 70 -8.43 16.39 -2.99
C LYS A 70 -9.39 15.21 -3.00
N MET A 71 -8.94 14.01 -2.62
CA MET A 71 -9.76 12.78 -2.57
C MET A 71 -9.90 12.23 -1.14
N PRO A 72 -10.49 13.01 -0.21
CA PRO A 72 -10.59 12.62 1.19
C PRO A 72 -11.43 11.37 1.42
N TYR A 73 -12.45 11.09 0.58
CA TYR A 73 -13.28 9.89 0.73
C TYR A 73 -12.51 8.63 0.32
N THR A 74 -11.72 8.71 -0.74
CA THR A 74 -10.84 7.65 -1.20
C THR A 74 -9.76 7.34 -0.16
N GLU A 75 -9.10 8.37 0.38
CA GLU A 75 -8.12 8.21 1.46
C GLU A 75 -8.78 7.60 2.71
N ALA A 76 -9.96 8.08 3.11
CA ALA A 76 -10.70 7.54 4.25
C ALA A 76 -11.08 6.07 4.03
N THR A 77 -11.43 5.68 2.80
CA THR A 77 -11.74 4.28 2.44
C THR A 77 -10.50 3.38 2.60
N ILE A 78 -9.33 3.84 2.15
CA ILE A 78 -8.06 3.12 2.31
C ILE A 78 -7.71 2.98 3.80
N MET A 79 -7.83 4.07 4.57
CA MET A 79 -7.57 4.05 6.01
C MET A 79 -8.51 3.10 6.75
N GLU A 80 -9.81 3.12 6.43
CA GLU A 80 -10.79 2.23 7.08
C GLU A 80 -10.56 0.78 6.68
N LEU A 81 -10.17 0.51 5.44
CA LEU A 81 -9.76 -0.83 5.02
C LEU A 81 -8.58 -1.33 5.87
N MET A 82 -7.53 -0.54 6.03
CA MET A 82 -6.37 -0.92 6.84
C MET A 82 -6.73 -1.12 8.32
N ARG A 83 -7.69 -0.36 8.86
CA ARG A 83 -8.21 -0.52 10.23
C ARG A 83 -9.06 -1.77 10.40
N TRP A 84 -9.92 -2.09 9.44
CA TRP A 84 -10.86 -3.22 9.51
C TRP A 84 -10.24 -4.56 9.06
N ARG A 85 -9.31 -4.50 8.11
CA ARG A 85 -8.56 -5.63 7.53
C ARG A 85 -7.06 -5.44 7.76
N THR A 86 -6.70 -5.21 9.03
CA THR A 86 -5.30 -5.14 9.43
C THR A 86 -4.57 -6.44 9.07
N ILE A 87 -3.60 -6.33 8.18
CA ILE A 87 -2.77 -7.44 7.68
C ILE A 87 -1.76 -7.96 8.71
N VAL A 88 -1.41 -7.13 9.71
CA VAL A 88 -0.50 -7.47 10.81
C VAL A 88 -1.22 -7.19 12.15
N PRO A 89 -2.18 -8.03 12.57
CA PRO A 89 -2.99 -7.77 13.76
C PRO A 89 -2.21 -7.90 15.07
N ILE A 90 -1.12 -8.67 15.04
CA ILE A 90 -0.14 -8.81 16.12
C ILE A 90 1.20 -8.45 15.50
N ASN A 91 1.92 -7.53 16.14
CA ASN A 91 3.19 -7.03 15.61
C ASN A 91 4.23 -8.16 15.50
N VAL A 92 5.23 -7.97 14.65
CA VAL A 92 6.42 -8.84 14.63
C VAL A 92 7.13 -8.79 15.97
N LEU A 93 7.69 -9.93 16.40
CA LEU A 93 8.49 -10.00 17.63
C LEU A 93 9.63 -8.98 17.56
N ARG A 94 9.71 -8.13 18.58
CA ARG A 94 10.76 -7.13 18.75
C ARG A 94 11.91 -7.70 19.57
#